data_AF-A0A062UCV7-F1
#
_entry.id   AF-A0A062UCV7-F1
#
_cell.length_a   1.000
_cell.length_b   1.000
_cell.length_c   1.000
_cell.angle_alpha   90.00
_cell.angle_beta   90.00
_cell.angle_gamma   90.00
#
_symmetry.space_group_name_H-M   'P 1'
#
loop_
_entity.id
_entity.type
_entity.pdbx_description
1 polymer ?
#
loop_
_entity_poly.entity_id
_entity_poly.type
_entity_poly.pdbx_seq_one_letter_code
_entity_poly.pdbx_strand_id
1 'polypeptide(L)'
;MRHIKLLALAACLVAPAFAEAPMSLKAEAVAAPTPVGYEQGFYRFGATYSVMPSEDALSCQSACADNDMCKAWSFVETVGETPARCELKRGGGRLERNPAATSGFSPTHEAFFSPVLETPVDELMGDDSASTDDHLRAIIVEREKVVD
;
A
#
# COMPACT_ATOMS: atom_id res chain seq x y z
N MET A 1 80.59 9.29 15.94
CA MET A 1 81.48 8.19 16.40
C MET A 1 80.59 7.07 16.91
N ARG A 2 80.47 5.94 16.19
CA ARG A 2 81.02 4.60 16.53
C ARG A 2 80.52 4.14 17.93
N HIS A 3 79.71 3.10 18.17
CA HIS A 3 79.62 1.76 17.57
C HIS A 3 78.35 0.98 18.05
N ILE A 4 77.65 0.22 17.20
CA ILE A 4 77.69 -1.27 16.95
C ILE A 4 77.25 -2.16 18.14
N LYS A 5 76.36 -3.14 17.80
CA LYS A 5 76.09 -4.49 18.38
C LYS A 5 74.68 -4.57 19.02
N LEU A 6 73.84 -5.57 18.81
CA LEU A 6 73.91 -6.84 18.09
C LEU A 6 72.46 -7.33 17.87
N LEU A 7 72.28 -8.24 16.92
CA LEU A 7 71.09 -9.05 16.67
C LEU A 7 70.48 -9.67 17.93
N ALA A 8 69.14 -9.69 18.01
CA ALA A 8 68.40 -10.74 18.69
C ALA A 8 67.17 -11.11 17.83
N LEU A 9 67.32 -12.16 17.05
CA LEU A 9 66.20 -12.97 16.57
C LEU A 9 65.51 -13.57 17.80
N ALA A 10 64.24 -13.25 18.01
CA ALA A 10 63.36 -14.02 18.88
C ALA A 10 62.03 -14.21 18.14
N ALA A 11 61.94 -15.31 17.40
CA ALA A 11 60.68 -15.85 16.93
C ALA A 11 59.95 -16.45 18.14
N CYS A 12 58.79 -15.91 18.49
CA CYS A 12 57.80 -16.60 19.31
C CYS A 12 56.48 -16.59 18.56
N LEU A 13 56.18 -17.74 17.95
CA LEU A 13 54.86 -18.12 17.46
C LEU A 13 53.89 -18.19 18.65
N VAL A 14 52.85 -17.38 18.62
CA VAL A 14 51.57 -17.69 19.25
C VAL A 14 50.46 -16.88 18.56
N ALA A 15 49.76 -17.52 17.62
CA ALA A 15 48.36 -17.19 17.37
C ALA A 15 47.57 -17.73 18.59
N PRO A 16 46.50 -17.08 19.08
CA PRO A 16 45.40 -16.60 18.25
C PRO A 16 44.78 -15.27 18.72
N ALA A 17 44.21 -14.52 17.80
CA ALA A 17 43.09 -13.66 18.14
C ALA A 17 42.23 -13.54 16.89
N PHE A 18 41.10 -14.26 16.88
CA PHE A 18 39.98 -13.93 16.04
C PHE A 18 39.59 -12.49 16.39
N ALA A 19 40.13 -11.53 15.65
CA ALA A 19 39.62 -10.17 15.67
C ALA A 19 38.23 -10.27 15.05
N GLU A 20 37.25 -10.22 15.94
CA GLU A 20 35.83 -10.17 15.65
C GLU A 20 35.62 -9.14 14.53
N ALA A 21 35.23 -9.62 13.35
CA ALA A 21 34.61 -8.74 12.39
C ALA A 21 33.41 -8.12 13.12
N PRO A 22 33.28 -6.79 13.21
CA PRO A 22 32.00 -6.24 13.57
C PRO A 22 31.06 -6.75 12.48
N MET A 23 30.13 -7.64 12.86
CA MET A 23 28.94 -7.88 12.07
C MET A 23 28.29 -6.51 11.94
N SER A 24 28.62 -5.85 10.84
CA SER A 24 27.88 -4.72 10.30
C SER A 24 26.54 -5.30 9.90
N LEU A 25 25.68 -5.45 10.89
CA LEU A 25 24.24 -5.49 10.72
C LEU A 25 23.90 -4.12 10.13
N LYS A 26 24.09 -4.01 8.82
CA LYS A 26 23.38 -3.06 8.00
C LYS A 26 21.93 -3.43 8.24
N ALA A 27 21.32 -2.77 9.22
CA ALA A 27 19.89 -2.79 9.42
C ALA A 27 19.34 -2.26 8.11
N GLU A 28 19.05 -3.16 7.19
CA GLU A 28 18.14 -2.91 6.10
C GLU A 28 16.86 -2.53 6.83
N ALA A 29 16.64 -1.22 6.94
CA ALA A 29 15.37 -0.68 7.36
C ALA A 29 14.35 -1.36 6.47
N VAL A 30 13.58 -2.28 7.06
CA VAL A 30 12.40 -2.84 6.43
C VAL A 30 11.57 -1.62 6.10
N ALA A 31 11.56 -1.24 4.82
CA ALA A 31 10.82 -0.09 4.34
C ALA A 31 9.41 -0.28 4.87
N ALA A 32 8.96 0.66 5.70
CA ALA A 32 7.61 0.60 6.23
C ALA A 32 6.66 0.38 5.04
N PRO A 33 5.69 -0.54 5.14
CA PRO A 33 4.73 -0.74 4.07
C PRO A 33 4.15 0.63 3.72
N THR A 34 4.21 1.01 2.44
CA THR A 34 3.54 2.22 1.97
C THR A 34 2.10 2.15 2.48
N PRO A 35 1.62 3.15 3.23
CA PRO A 35 0.27 3.13 3.75
C PRO A 35 -0.68 2.80 2.61
N VAL A 36 -1.64 1.89 2.83
CA VAL A 36 -2.54 1.53 1.74
C VAL A 36 -3.32 2.78 1.31
N GLY A 37 -3.48 2.91 0.00
CA GLY A 37 -4.01 4.12 -0.62
C GLY A 37 -2.97 5.23 -0.81
N TYR A 38 -1.70 5.10 -0.45
CA TYR A 38 -0.69 6.14 -0.69
C TYR A 38 -0.24 6.15 -2.16
N GLU A 39 -0.77 7.10 -2.93
CA GLU A 39 -0.66 7.19 -4.39
C GLU A 39 0.21 8.38 -4.80
N GLN A 40 1.52 8.14 -4.89
CA GLN A 40 2.48 9.16 -5.30
C GLN A 40 2.38 9.45 -6.82
N GLY A 41 2.45 10.74 -7.18
CA GLY A 41 2.35 11.19 -8.57
C GLY A 41 0.92 11.19 -9.11
N PHE A 42 -0.08 11.07 -8.23
CA PHE A 42 -1.49 11.08 -8.56
C PHE A 42 -2.29 12.03 -7.67
N TYR A 43 -3.27 12.67 -8.28
CA TYR A 43 -4.23 13.55 -7.63
C TYR A 43 -5.65 12.98 -7.78
N ARG A 44 -6.43 13.01 -6.70
CA ARG A 44 -7.83 12.60 -6.69
C ARG A 44 -8.72 13.82 -6.89
N PHE A 45 -9.38 13.94 -8.04
CA PHE A 45 -10.25 15.07 -8.37
C PHE A 45 -11.65 14.93 -7.76
N GLY A 46 -12.18 16.04 -7.23
CA GLY A 46 -13.56 16.19 -6.77
C GLY A 46 -13.77 15.99 -5.28
N ALA A 47 -14.99 16.29 -4.81
CA ALA A 47 -15.45 16.12 -3.43
C ALA A 47 -14.60 16.82 -2.33
N THR A 48 -13.72 17.76 -2.70
CA THR A 48 -12.98 18.59 -1.75
C THR A 48 -13.93 19.41 -0.89
N TYR A 49 -13.79 19.30 0.43
CA TYR A 49 -14.57 20.09 1.39
C TYR A 49 -13.71 20.96 2.29
N SER A 50 -12.40 20.71 2.35
CA SER A 50 -11.45 21.52 3.10
C SER A 50 -10.12 21.58 2.33
N VAL A 51 -9.51 22.76 2.34
CA VAL A 51 -8.15 23.00 1.83
C VAL A 51 -7.37 23.68 2.94
N MET A 52 -6.25 23.10 3.34
CA MET A 52 -5.43 23.60 4.44
C MET A 52 -3.94 23.53 4.10
N PRO A 53 -3.10 24.42 4.65
CA PRO A 53 -1.65 24.26 4.56
C PRO A 53 -1.24 22.91 5.14
N SER A 54 -0.25 22.27 4.51
CA SER A 54 0.38 21.05 5.01
C SER A 54 1.83 21.03 4.53
N GLU A 55 2.72 20.50 5.35
CA GLU A 55 4.14 20.40 5.02
C GLU A 55 4.42 19.16 4.17
N ASP A 56 3.64 18.10 4.38
CA ASP A 56 3.84 16.80 3.73
C ASP A 56 2.54 16.00 3.60
N ALA A 57 2.64 14.88 2.89
CA ALA A 57 1.52 13.98 2.61
C ALA A 57 1.07 13.14 3.82
N LEU A 58 1.97 12.77 4.74
CA LEU A 58 1.61 12.02 5.95
C LEU A 58 0.80 12.89 6.91
N SER A 59 1.16 14.17 7.03
CA SER A 59 0.36 15.16 7.76
C SER A 59 -1.05 15.30 7.17
N CYS A 60 -1.17 15.30 5.83
CA CYS A 60 -2.46 15.34 5.14
C CYS A 60 -3.29 14.07 5.35
N GLN A 61 -2.65 12.90 5.31
CA GLN A 61 -3.29 11.61 5.61
C GLN A 61 -3.80 11.56 7.05
N SER A 62 -2.99 12.03 8.00
CA SER A 62 -3.35 12.05 9.43
C SER A 62 -4.55 12.97 9.69
N ALA A 63 -4.56 14.17 9.10
CA ALA A 63 -5.70 15.07 9.17
C ALA A 63 -6.99 14.47 8.58
N CYS A 64 -6.86 13.61 7.57
CA CYS A 64 -8.00 12.86 7.03
C CYS A 64 -8.45 11.75 7.99
N ALA A 65 -7.51 11.01 8.60
CA ALA A 65 -7.80 9.96 9.56
C ALA A 65 -8.54 10.49 10.81
N ASP A 66 -8.23 11.71 11.24
CA ASP A 66 -8.84 12.37 12.41
C ASP A 66 -10.27 12.89 12.15
N ASN A 67 -10.80 12.73 10.94
CA ASN A 67 -12.12 13.24 10.55
C ASN A 67 -12.95 12.20 9.81
N ASP A 68 -14.02 11.71 10.45
CA ASP A 68 -14.91 10.69 9.88
C ASP A 68 -15.57 11.09 8.55
N MET A 69 -15.69 12.40 8.25
CA MET A 69 -16.22 12.87 6.98
C MET A 69 -15.21 12.75 5.84
N CYS A 70 -13.93 12.60 6.16
CA CYS A 70 -12.86 12.45 5.18
C CYS A 70 -12.81 11.01 4.68
N LYS A 71 -13.06 10.81 3.39
CA LYS A 71 -12.93 9.51 2.72
C LYS A 71 -11.66 9.40 1.89
N ALA A 72 -11.14 10.54 1.43
CA ALA A 72 -9.90 10.62 0.67
C ALA A 72 -9.20 11.97 0.92
N TRP A 73 -7.94 12.03 0.56
CA TRP A 73 -7.09 13.21 0.69
C TRP A 73 -6.18 13.34 -0.52
N SER A 74 -5.76 14.57 -0.81
CA SER A 74 -4.66 14.84 -1.76
C SER A 74 -3.78 15.94 -1.20
N PHE A 75 -2.50 15.62 -1.04
CA PHE A 75 -1.45 16.59 -0.82
C PHE A 75 -0.88 17.02 -2.16
N VAL A 76 -0.75 18.32 -2.39
CA VAL A 76 -0.08 18.89 -3.55
C VAL A 76 1.10 19.70 -3.03
N GLU A 77 2.29 19.35 -3.51
CA GLU A 77 3.53 20.06 -3.20
C GLU A 77 3.50 21.49 -3.74
N THR A 78 4.44 22.31 -3.27
CA THR A 78 4.64 23.66 -3.79
C THR A 78 5.03 23.59 -5.27
N VAL A 79 4.28 24.27 -6.13
CA VAL A 79 4.57 24.37 -7.58
C VAL A 79 4.60 25.85 -7.97
N GLY A 80 5.80 26.35 -8.32
CA GLY A 80 6.01 27.77 -8.57
C GLY A 80 5.66 28.60 -7.33
N GLU A 81 4.73 29.54 -7.49
CA GLU A 81 4.23 30.41 -6.40
C GLU A 81 3.04 29.80 -5.63
N THR A 82 2.53 28.63 -6.05
CA THR A 82 1.41 27.98 -5.36
C THR A 82 1.95 27.19 -4.18
N PRO A 83 1.58 27.54 -2.92
CA PRO A 83 2.09 26.85 -1.74
C PRO A 83 1.53 25.43 -1.65
N ALA A 84 2.28 24.57 -0.96
CA ALA A 84 1.84 23.23 -0.62
C ALA A 84 0.52 23.26 0.15
N ARG A 85 -0.36 22.30 -0.16
CA ARG A 85 -1.69 22.22 0.44
C ARG A 85 -2.17 20.79 0.56
N CYS A 86 -2.95 20.56 1.60
CA CYS A 86 -3.76 19.37 1.80
C CYS A 86 -5.20 19.66 1.42
N GLU A 87 -5.81 18.75 0.68
CA GLU A 87 -7.22 18.82 0.29
C GLU A 87 -7.96 17.59 0.80
N LEU A 88 -8.83 17.78 1.79
CA LEU A 88 -9.66 16.72 2.38
C LEU A 88 -10.95 16.56 1.58
N LYS A 89 -11.36 15.30 1.35
CA LYS A 89 -12.43 14.94 0.41
C LYS A 89 -13.49 14.05 1.04
N ARG A 90 -14.76 14.30 0.71
CA ARG A 90 -15.92 13.51 1.19
C ARG A 90 -16.17 12.24 0.39
N GLY A 91 -15.37 11.99 -0.65
CA GLY A 91 -15.49 10.84 -1.55
C GLY A 91 -14.15 10.52 -2.20
N GLY A 92 -14.06 9.34 -2.82
CA GLY A 92 -12.81 8.82 -3.39
C GLY A 92 -12.24 9.62 -4.56
N GLY A 93 -13.10 10.33 -5.31
CA GLY A 93 -12.69 11.14 -6.45
C GLY A 93 -12.17 10.32 -7.65
N ARG A 94 -11.94 11.01 -8.77
CA ARG A 94 -11.30 10.43 -9.97
C ARG A 94 -9.79 10.54 -9.83
N LEU A 95 -9.07 9.42 -9.93
CA LEU A 95 -7.61 9.42 -9.88
C LEU A 95 -7.02 9.87 -11.23
N GLU A 96 -6.09 10.82 -11.20
CA GLU A 96 -5.41 11.35 -12.38
C GLU A 96 -3.93 11.61 -12.10
N ARG A 97 -3.09 11.51 -13.14
CA ARG A 97 -1.65 11.74 -13.00
C ARG A 97 -1.36 13.21 -12.70
N ASN A 98 -0.64 13.45 -11.61
CA ASN A 98 -0.08 14.73 -11.24
C ASN A 98 1.24 14.50 -10.49
N PRO A 99 2.41 14.71 -11.10
CA PRO A 99 3.70 14.42 -10.49
C PRO A 99 3.97 15.16 -9.16
N ALA A 100 3.32 16.30 -8.93
CA ALA A 100 3.47 17.09 -7.71
C ALA A 100 2.46 16.72 -6.62
N ALA A 101 1.64 15.69 -6.84
CA ALA A 101 0.61 15.29 -5.90
C ALA A 101 0.89 13.90 -5.33
N THR A 102 0.51 13.75 -4.06
CA THR A 102 0.39 12.46 -3.41
C THR A 102 -1.02 12.39 -2.82
N SER A 103 -1.75 11.32 -3.12
CA SER A 103 -3.13 11.17 -2.66
C SER A 103 -3.32 9.89 -1.87
N GLY A 104 -4.49 9.77 -1.26
CA GLY A 104 -4.96 8.48 -0.80
C GLY A 104 -6.36 8.45 -0.22
N PHE A 105 -6.74 7.28 0.27
CA PHE A 105 -7.96 7.10 1.03
C PHE A 105 -7.71 7.37 2.51
N SER A 106 -8.78 7.66 3.24
CA SER A 106 -8.68 7.70 4.70
C SER A 106 -8.33 6.30 5.22
N PRO A 107 -7.34 6.16 6.14
CA PRO A 107 -7.07 4.90 6.82
C PRO A 107 -8.29 4.32 7.54
N THR A 108 -9.24 5.15 7.93
CA THR A 108 -10.49 4.72 8.60
C THR A 108 -11.56 4.21 7.62
N HIS A 109 -11.44 4.54 6.32
CA HIS A 109 -12.42 4.21 5.28
C HIS A 109 -11.83 3.45 4.09
N GLU A 110 -10.61 2.91 4.24
CA GLU A 110 -9.87 2.24 3.18
C GLU A 110 -10.62 1.04 2.60
N ALA A 111 -11.29 0.27 3.46
CA ALA A 111 -12.08 -0.91 3.08
C ALA A 111 -13.22 -0.60 2.10
N PHE A 112 -13.72 0.64 2.04
CA PHE A 112 -14.74 1.03 1.05
C PHE A 112 -14.19 1.09 -0.37
N PHE A 113 -12.87 1.13 -0.52
CA PHE A 113 -12.19 1.37 -1.79
C PHE A 113 -11.27 0.22 -2.20
N SER A 114 -11.03 -0.75 -1.31
CA SER A 114 -10.36 -2.00 -1.67
C SER A 114 -11.30 -2.87 -2.51
N PRO A 115 -10.84 -3.42 -3.65
CA PRO A 115 -11.62 -4.41 -4.38
C PRO A 115 -11.82 -5.62 -3.47
N VAL A 116 -13.07 -6.04 -3.28
CA VAL A 116 -13.38 -7.34 -2.69
C VAL A 116 -12.82 -8.38 -3.66
N LEU A 117 -11.72 -9.02 -3.28
CA LEU A 117 -11.32 -10.28 -3.90
C LEU A 117 -12.35 -11.32 -3.46
N GLU A 118 -13.42 -11.49 -4.24
CA GLU A 118 -14.26 -12.68 -4.10
C GLU A 118 -13.40 -13.87 -4.52
N THR A 119 -12.80 -14.54 -3.53
CA THR A 119 -12.25 -15.87 -3.74
C THR A 119 -13.45 -16.81 -3.92
N PRO A 120 -13.61 -17.50 -5.06
CA PRO A 120 -14.55 -18.60 -5.16
C PRO A 120 -14.04 -19.70 -4.21
N VAL A 121 -14.61 -19.78 -3.01
CA VAL A 121 -14.23 -20.80 -2.01
C VAL A 121 -15.09 -22.05 -2.08
N ASP A 122 -15.94 -22.19 -3.09
CA ASP A 122 -16.94 -23.28 -3.16
C ASP A 122 -16.97 -24.11 -4.45
N GLU A 123 -15.94 -24.08 -5.30
CA GLU A 123 -15.91 -24.91 -6.53
C GLU A 123 -14.78 -25.94 -6.60
N LEU A 124 -14.04 -26.19 -5.50
CA LEU A 124 -13.03 -27.25 -5.47
C LEU A 124 -13.14 -28.16 -4.24
N MET A 125 -14.36 -28.50 -3.85
CA MET A 125 -14.64 -29.68 -3.05
C MET A 125 -15.62 -30.54 -3.85
N GLY A 126 -15.09 -31.59 -4.49
CA GLY A 126 -15.93 -32.58 -5.16
C GLY A 126 -16.79 -33.32 -4.14
N ASP A 127 -18.09 -33.33 -4.35
CA ASP A 127 -19.01 -34.26 -3.71
C ASP A 127 -19.48 -35.30 -4.74
N ASP A 128 -18.71 -36.37 -4.84
CA ASP A 128 -19.23 -37.63 -5.36
C ASP A 128 -20.25 -38.19 -4.35
N SER A 129 -21.55 -37.89 -4.51
CA SER A 129 -22.66 -38.66 -3.92
C SER A 129 -24.01 -38.33 -4.57
N ALA A 130 -24.45 -39.22 -5.46
CA ALA A 130 -25.76 -39.21 -6.09
C ALA A 130 -26.94 -39.16 -5.09
N SER A 131 -27.96 -38.35 -5.40
CA SER A 131 -29.33 -38.57 -4.91
C SER A 131 -30.35 -38.19 -5.98
N THR A 132 -31.27 -39.12 -6.19
CA THR A 132 -32.26 -39.33 -7.24
C THR A 132 -33.31 -38.24 -7.48
N ASP A 133 -33.70 -38.14 -8.75
CA ASP A 133 -35.06 -37.93 -9.28
C ASP A 133 -35.83 -36.62 -8.99
N ASP A 134 -36.54 -36.21 -10.06
CA ASP A 134 -37.81 -35.46 -10.03
C ASP A 134 -37.81 -33.93 -10.13
N HIS A 135 -37.16 -33.29 -11.13
CA HIS A 135 -37.56 -31.92 -11.56
C HIS A 135 -37.44 -31.65 -13.06
N LEU A 136 -37.87 -32.60 -13.91
CA LEU A 136 -38.18 -32.31 -15.31
C LEU A 136 -39.68 -32.51 -15.60
N ARG A 137 -40.52 -31.61 -15.07
CA ARG A 137 -41.88 -31.42 -15.57
C ARG A 137 -42.22 -29.94 -15.62
N ALA A 138 -42.85 -29.56 -16.73
CA ALA A 138 -43.48 -28.28 -17.06
C ALA A 138 -42.57 -27.16 -17.62
N ILE A 139 -42.17 -27.31 -18.88
CA ILE A 139 -42.25 -26.19 -19.82
C ILE A 139 -43.29 -26.57 -20.90
N ILE A 140 -44.56 -26.41 -20.54
CA ILE A 140 -45.62 -26.17 -21.51
C ILE A 140 -46.16 -24.80 -21.13
N VAL A 141 -45.61 -23.76 -21.75
CA VAL A 141 -46.28 -22.46 -21.82
C VAL A 141 -46.91 -22.40 -23.20
N GLU A 142 -48.23 -22.34 -23.19
CA GLU A 142 -49.15 -22.32 -24.31
C GLU A 142 -48.81 -21.19 -25.29
N ARG A 143 -48.55 -21.52 -26.56
CA ARG A 143 -48.77 -20.59 -27.68
C ARG A 143 -50.18 -20.81 -28.22
N GLU A 144 -51.17 -20.22 -27.58
CA GLU A 144 -52.49 -20.06 -28.18
C GLU A 144 -52.58 -18.71 -28.93
N LYS A 145 -52.86 -18.82 -30.23
CA LYS A 145 -53.58 -17.92 -31.15
C LYS A 145 -53.49 -16.40 -30.97
N VAL A 146 -53.01 -15.75 -32.03
CA VAL A 146 -53.63 -14.50 -32.53
C VAL A 146 -53.97 -14.73 -33.99
N VAL A 147 -55.28 -14.82 -34.25
CA VAL A 147 -55.91 -14.68 -35.56
C VAL A 147 -56.30 -13.20 -35.67
N ASP A 148 -55.91 -12.56 -36.77
CA ASP A 148 -56.74 -11.67 -37.58
C ASP A 148 -56.20 -11.67 -39.02
#